data_AF-A0A814PED5-F1
#
_entry.id   AF-A0A814PED5-F1
#
_cell.length_a   1.000
_cell.length_b   1.000
_cell.length_c   1.000
_cell.angle_alpha   90.00
_cell.angle_beta   90.00
_cell.angle_gamma   90.00
#
_symmetry.space_group_name_H-M   'P 1'
#
loop_
_entity.id
_entity.type
_entity.pdbx_description
1 polymer ?
#
loop_
_entity_poly.entity_id
_entity_poly.type
_entity_poly.pdbx_seq_one_letter_code
_entity_poly.pdbx_strand_id
1 'polypeptide(L)'
;MEYSCVQLNDLPDEILLIILKKLDNLEVLYSLQGVNERLNKIIRAPTFTSRLTFVKWSPKEVINKFSSNVIFDRFCLQILPEISMKIKWLDLESSSMKQILHSVDYPNLNGLGLYSVEKETSRSLFTDENLSSNMFKNQITTLIIAINPNRSDLFTKANICKHIFTAFMKLTHLVFHELSYEKTVRLLFDTPPHRFSSSTLLVLNIQVQCFYPCLCILDGRFNQLHTLVIELANIFRPNKNIQNKVKIPNLKRFCLSCVLPTSHYNDLILPLICRMSNLEQLGLYLMVNVSSTFIDGETLKKDILNRMPQLKQFAFDIYSYMIINNLMNLPSRADIEQTFKDFQNITVISCVDYFLERSQGQCHVYSYPSLMKYYENATNNFPGGLYPYVRVVSLYDKYPFEHAFFIRIQKSFPFMRTLSVNNFQPQNHKESCKSMNGCQNLSIAQYNYLNKLNIQHVHDDYIEEFLLNTKTYFQNDLSLNIDYESLERVTRNFTRDDTRINCTKINKLHFFGKTTDFHPDRVQDYFSGAKIR
;
A
#
# COMPACT_ATOMS: atom_id res chain seq x y z
N MET A 1 3.87 21.52 -37.21
CA MET A 1 4.33 20.27 -36.56
C MET A 1 3.57 19.13 -37.21
N GLU A 2 4.21 18.37 -38.09
CA GLU A 2 3.64 17.13 -38.60
C GLU A 2 3.75 16.10 -37.48
N TYR A 3 2.64 15.75 -36.84
CA TYR A 3 2.63 14.62 -35.92
C TYR A 3 2.85 13.36 -36.75
N SER A 4 3.96 12.68 -36.53
CA SER A 4 4.17 11.31 -36.98
C SER A 4 3.00 10.45 -36.49
N CYS A 5 2.11 10.09 -37.40
CA CYS A 5 0.96 9.25 -37.11
C CYS A 5 1.43 7.79 -37.11
N VAL A 6 2.22 7.40 -36.11
CA VAL A 6 2.58 6.00 -35.90
C VAL A 6 1.29 5.22 -35.68
N GLN A 7 0.91 4.37 -36.63
CA GLN A 7 -0.27 3.54 -36.46
C GLN A 7 0.07 2.42 -35.47
N LEU A 8 -0.94 1.94 -34.75
CA LEU A 8 -0.76 0.82 -33.80
C LEU A 8 -0.12 -0.40 -34.50
N ASN A 9 -0.46 -0.62 -35.78
CA ASN A 9 0.09 -1.69 -36.60
C ASN A 9 1.58 -1.50 -36.97
N ASP A 10 2.15 -0.32 -36.79
CA ASP A 10 3.56 -0.06 -37.10
C ASP A 10 4.48 -0.35 -35.89
N LEU A 11 3.90 -0.50 -34.71
CA LEU A 11 4.65 -0.78 -33.48
C LEU A 11 5.12 -2.23 -33.45
N PRO A 12 6.33 -2.54 -32.92
CA PRO A 12 6.77 -3.92 -32.67
C PRO A 12 5.85 -4.68 -31.70
N ASP A 13 5.82 -6.01 -31.81
CA ASP A 13 4.96 -6.88 -31.00
C ASP A 13 5.22 -6.69 -29.49
N GLU A 14 6.47 -6.45 -29.10
CA GLU A 14 6.88 -6.24 -27.72
C GLU A 14 6.28 -4.95 -27.14
N ILE A 15 6.26 -3.88 -27.93
CA ILE A 15 5.70 -2.59 -27.55
C ILE A 15 4.17 -2.70 -27.44
N LEU A 16 3.54 -3.37 -28.42
CA LEU A 16 2.12 -3.67 -28.37
C LEU A 16 1.75 -4.48 -27.13
N LEU A 17 2.52 -5.52 -26.81
CA LEU A 17 2.29 -6.32 -25.62
C LEU A 17 2.40 -5.49 -24.34
N ILE A 18 3.37 -4.58 -24.24
CA ILE A 18 3.51 -3.68 -23.08
C ILE A 18 2.32 -2.73 -22.96
N ILE A 19 1.85 -2.16 -24.08
CA ILE A 19 0.69 -1.27 -24.10
C ILE A 19 -0.58 -2.04 -23.71
N LEU A 20 -0.87 -3.15 -24.40
CA LEU A 20 -2.08 -3.94 -24.18
C LEU A 20 -2.16 -4.50 -22.76
N LYS A 21 -1.03 -4.86 -22.13
CA LYS A 21 -0.99 -5.33 -20.74
C LYS A 21 -1.37 -4.26 -19.70
N LYS A 22 -1.36 -2.98 -20.08
CA LYS A 22 -1.79 -1.88 -19.20
C LYS A 22 -3.28 -1.58 -19.32
N LEU A 23 -3.96 -2.16 -20.31
CA LEU A 23 -5.38 -1.98 -20.56
C LEU A 23 -6.18 -3.10 -19.88
N ASP A 24 -7.51 -2.92 -19.80
CA ASP A 24 -8.43 -3.92 -19.26
C ASP A 24 -8.44 -5.18 -20.14
N ASN A 25 -8.19 -6.35 -19.54
CA ASN A 25 -8.07 -7.60 -20.29
C ASN A 25 -9.35 -7.95 -21.05
N LEU A 26 -10.53 -7.69 -20.47
CA LEU A 26 -11.81 -7.99 -21.09
C LEU A 26 -12.02 -7.10 -22.33
N GLU A 27 -11.79 -5.79 -22.17
CA GLU A 27 -11.92 -4.83 -23.27
C GLU A 27 -10.95 -5.16 -24.43
N VAL A 28 -9.69 -5.47 -24.13
CA VAL A 28 -8.68 -5.83 -25.14
C VAL A 28 -9.04 -7.11 -25.86
N LEU A 29 -9.33 -8.19 -25.14
CA LEU A 29 -9.59 -9.50 -25.75
C LEU A 29 -10.84 -9.47 -26.61
N TYR A 30 -11.91 -8.83 -26.12
CA TYR A 30 -13.16 -8.72 -26.87
C TYR A 30 -13.04 -7.79 -28.07
N SER A 31 -12.39 -6.63 -27.93
CA SER A 31 -12.35 -5.62 -28.98
C SER A 31 -11.36 -5.94 -30.10
N LEU A 32 -10.28 -6.69 -29.81
CA LEU A 32 -9.24 -7.00 -30.80
C LEU A 32 -9.43 -8.37 -31.46
N GLN A 33 -10.30 -9.23 -30.93
CA GLN A 33 -10.57 -10.52 -31.56
C GLN A 33 -11.19 -10.32 -32.94
N GLY A 34 -10.58 -10.95 -33.94
CA GLY A 34 -11.05 -10.88 -35.33
C GLY A 34 -10.69 -9.59 -36.08
N VAL A 35 -10.06 -8.61 -35.43
CA VAL A 35 -9.69 -7.33 -36.07
C VAL A 35 -8.55 -7.52 -37.08
N ASN A 36 -7.49 -8.22 -36.68
CA ASN A 36 -6.34 -8.51 -37.54
C ASN A 36 -5.62 -9.78 -37.04
N GLU A 37 -5.07 -10.57 -37.96
CA GLU A 37 -4.36 -11.82 -37.64
C GLU A 37 -3.18 -11.62 -36.69
N ARG A 38 -2.39 -10.55 -36.87
CA ARG A 38 -1.27 -10.22 -36.00
C ARG A 38 -1.74 -9.91 -34.58
N LEU A 39 -2.77 -9.08 -34.43
CA LEU A 39 -3.34 -8.76 -33.12
C LEU A 39 -3.95 -10.01 -32.46
N ASN A 40 -4.65 -10.86 -33.23
CA ASN A 40 -5.15 -12.15 -32.75
C ASN A 40 -4.02 -13.04 -32.21
N LYS A 41 -2.87 -13.08 -32.89
CA LYS A 41 -1.69 -13.81 -32.44
C LYS A 41 -1.15 -13.24 -31.13
N ILE A 42 -1.06 -11.91 -31.00
CA ILE A 42 -0.57 -11.23 -29.80
C ILE A 42 -1.49 -11.47 -28.60
N ILE A 43 -2.80 -11.23 -28.75
CA ILE A 43 -3.75 -11.36 -27.63
C ILE A 43 -3.97 -12.82 -27.21
N ARG A 44 -3.68 -13.79 -28.08
CA ARG A 44 -3.69 -15.23 -27.77
C ARG A 44 -2.31 -15.76 -27.32
N ALA A 45 -1.27 -14.92 -27.29
CA ALA A 45 0.05 -15.35 -26.87
C ALA A 45 0.05 -15.63 -25.35
N PRO A 46 0.77 -16.68 -24.88
CA PRO A 46 0.87 -16.98 -23.46
C PRO A 46 1.35 -15.79 -22.62
N THR A 47 2.21 -14.95 -23.18
CA THR A 47 2.70 -13.74 -22.52
C THR A 47 1.58 -12.78 -22.12
N PHE A 48 0.47 -12.74 -22.88
CA PHE A 48 -0.72 -11.95 -22.58
C PHE A 48 -1.75 -12.76 -21.78
N THR A 49 -2.06 -14.00 -22.21
CA THR A 49 -3.15 -14.79 -21.65
C THR A 49 -2.81 -15.56 -20.37
N SER A 50 -1.52 -15.68 -19.99
CA SER A 50 -1.15 -16.47 -18.81
C SER A 50 -1.71 -15.90 -17.51
N ARG A 51 -1.95 -14.59 -17.46
CA ARG A 51 -2.54 -13.89 -16.32
C ARG A 51 -3.61 -12.95 -16.83
N LEU A 52 -4.86 -13.21 -16.46
CA LEU A 52 -5.97 -12.33 -16.79
C LEU A 52 -6.50 -11.66 -15.53
N THR A 53 -6.74 -10.34 -15.64
CA THR A 53 -7.26 -9.53 -14.56
C THR A 53 -8.65 -9.03 -14.93
N PHE A 54 -9.64 -9.55 -14.21
CA PHE A 54 -11.04 -9.12 -14.23
C PHE A 54 -11.34 -8.38 -12.92
N VAL A 55 -10.56 -7.33 -12.67
CA VAL A 55 -10.69 -6.46 -11.50
C VAL A 55 -10.47 -5.03 -11.96
N LYS A 56 -11.51 -4.20 -11.88
CA LYS A 56 -11.38 -2.77 -12.18
C LYS A 56 -11.08 -2.01 -10.89
N TRP A 57 -9.81 -1.68 -10.70
CA TRP A 57 -9.39 -0.84 -9.58
C TRP A 57 -9.89 0.58 -9.78
N SER A 58 -10.69 1.10 -8.86
CA SER A 58 -10.97 2.53 -8.81
C SER A 58 -9.76 3.28 -8.23
N PRO A 59 -9.66 4.61 -8.47
CA PRO A 59 -8.65 5.45 -7.81
C PRO A 59 -8.68 5.41 -6.28
N LYS A 60 -9.78 4.93 -5.68
CA LYS A 60 -9.94 4.76 -4.22
C LYS A 60 -9.51 3.37 -3.74
N GLU A 61 -8.89 2.57 -4.61
CA GLU A 61 -8.57 1.15 -4.37
C GLU A 61 -9.83 0.29 -4.09
N VAL A 62 -11.02 0.83 -4.38
CA VAL A 62 -12.27 0.06 -4.38
C VAL A 62 -12.38 -0.68 -5.70
N ILE A 63 -12.60 -1.98 -5.66
CA ILE A 63 -12.89 -2.78 -6.85
C ILE A 63 -14.30 -2.43 -7.33
N ASN A 64 -14.40 -1.91 -8.56
CA ASN A 64 -15.68 -1.67 -9.22
C ASN A 64 -16.19 -2.96 -9.86
N LYS A 65 -17.50 -3.23 -9.73
CA LYS A 65 -18.17 -4.30 -10.46
C LYS A 65 -18.15 -4.00 -11.97
N PHE A 66 -17.98 -5.02 -12.80
CA PHE A 66 -18.16 -4.86 -14.25
C PHE A 66 -19.60 -4.47 -14.54
N SER A 67 -19.77 -3.29 -15.15
CA SER A 67 -21.08 -2.75 -15.51
C SER A 67 -21.40 -3.21 -16.94
N SER A 68 -21.94 -4.43 -17.09
CA SER A 68 -22.78 -4.94 -18.20
C SER A 68 -22.55 -6.45 -18.43
N ASN A 69 -23.65 -7.21 -18.47
CA ASN A 69 -23.61 -8.67 -18.64
C ASN A 69 -23.25 -9.10 -20.08
N VAL A 70 -23.63 -8.35 -21.13
CA VAL A 70 -23.60 -8.90 -22.50
C VAL A 70 -22.18 -9.13 -23.04
N ILE A 71 -21.26 -8.17 -22.87
CA ILE A 71 -19.88 -8.32 -23.36
C ILE A 71 -19.17 -9.42 -22.56
N PHE A 72 -19.37 -9.42 -21.24
CA PHE A 72 -18.77 -10.39 -20.35
C PHE A 72 -19.28 -11.82 -20.59
N ASP A 73 -20.59 -11.98 -20.80
CA ASP A 73 -21.21 -13.26 -21.14
C ASP A 73 -20.67 -13.78 -22.47
N ARG A 74 -20.58 -12.93 -23.50
CA ARG A 74 -19.98 -13.30 -24.79
C ARG A 74 -18.52 -13.68 -24.65
N PHE A 75 -17.75 -12.95 -23.86
CA PHE A 75 -16.37 -13.28 -23.56
C PHE A 75 -16.24 -14.67 -22.94
N CYS A 76 -17.06 -14.98 -21.93
CA CYS A 76 -17.06 -16.27 -21.26
C CYS A 76 -17.46 -17.42 -22.19
N LEU A 77 -18.38 -17.17 -23.13
CA LEU A 77 -18.88 -18.19 -24.07
C LEU A 77 -17.98 -18.40 -25.29
N GLN A 78 -17.33 -17.35 -25.80
CA GLN A 78 -16.64 -17.39 -27.11
C GLN A 78 -15.12 -17.36 -26.98
N ILE A 79 -14.58 -16.54 -26.08
CA ILE A 79 -13.13 -16.28 -26.04
C ILE A 79 -12.46 -17.16 -25.00
N LEU A 80 -13.06 -17.23 -23.82
CA LEU A 80 -12.48 -17.92 -22.67
C LEU A 80 -12.20 -19.41 -22.95
N PRO A 81 -13.07 -20.16 -23.66
CA PRO A 81 -12.78 -21.54 -24.02
C PRO A 81 -11.57 -21.71 -24.96
N GLU A 82 -11.32 -20.75 -25.84
CA GLU A 82 -10.21 -20.81 -26.79
C GLU A 82 -8.84 -20.60 -26.12
N ILE A 83 -8.82 -19.90 -24.98
CA ILE A 83 -7.59 -19.51 -24.29
C ILE A 83 -7.40 -20.20 -22.93
N SER A 84 -8.38 -20.98 -22.46
CA SER A 84 -8.40 -21.56 -21.10
C SER A 84 -7.14 -22.39 -20.79
N MET A 85 -6.66 -23.15 -21.77
CA MET A 85 -5.44 -23.94 -21.70
C MET A 85 -4.18 -23.11 -21.44
N LYS A 86 -4.18 -21.82 -21.74
CA LYS A 86 -3.01 -20.93 -21.56
C LYS A 86 -3.05 -20.15 -20.25
N ILE A 87 -4.20 -20.12 -19.58
CA ILE A 87 -4.40 -19.34 -18.35
C ILE A 87 -3.75 -20.07 -17.18
N LYS A 88 -2.87 -19.36 -16.47
CA LYS A 88 -2.21 -19.83 -15.25
C LYS A 88 -2.66 -19.06 -14.01
N TRP A 89 -3.09 -17.81 -14.19
CA TRP A 89 -3.51 -16.91 -13.14
C TRP A 89 -4.79 -16.16 -13.51
N LEU A 90 -5.73 -16.08 -12.57
CA LEU A 90 -6.95 -15.27 -12.68
C LEU A 90 -7.07 -14.33 -11.49
N ASP A 91 -7.19 -13.03 -11.72
CA ASP A 91 -7.62 -12.05 -10.72
C ASP A 91 -9.09 -11.71 -10.97
N LEU A 92 -9.98 -12.02 -10.02
CA LEU A 92 -11.43 -11.98 -10.19
C LEU A 92 -12.09 -11.11 -9.12
N GLU A 93 -13.04 -10.28 -9.54
CA GLU A 93 -14.05 -9.72 -8.65
C GLU A 93 -15.13 -10.78 -8.35
N SER A 94 -15.64 -10.77 -7.11
CA SER A 94 -16.45 -11.86 -6.57
C SER A 94 -17.78 -12.12 -7.32
N SER A 95 -18.38 -11.10 -7.93
CA SER A 95 -19.62 -11.28 -8.71
C SER A 95 -19.37 -11.91 -10.09
N SER A 96 -18.20 -11.65 -10.68
CA SER A 96 -17.80 -12.17 -12.01
C SER A 96 -17.29 -13.61 -11.97
N MET A 97 -16.85 -14.04 -10.79
CA MET A 97 -16.15 -15.30 -10.57
C MET A 97 -16.99 -16.54 -10.92
N LYS A 98 -18.28 -16.57 -10.58
CA LYS A 98 -19.12 -17.75 -10.85
C LYS A 98 -19.20 -18.03 -12.36
N GLN A 99 -19.39 -16.99 -13.17
CA GLN A 99 -19.48 -17.12 -14.61
C GLN A 99 -18.14 -17.59 -15.22
N ILE A 100 -17.01 -16.98 -14.81
CA ILE A 100 -15.68 -17.39 -15.29
C ILE A 100 -15.37 -18.84 -14.90
N LEU A 101 -15.41 -19.15 -13.60
CA LEU A 101 -14.99 -20.47 -13.11
C LEU A 101 -15.91 -21.62 -13.55
N HIS A 102 -17.13 -21.33 -14.00
CA HIS A 102 -18.07 -22.32 -14.53
C HIS A 102 -18.10 -22.39 -16.06
N SER A 103 -17.45 -21.46 -16.76
CA SER A 103 -17.52 -21.38 -18.23
C SER A 103 -16.71 -22.46 -18.94
N VAL A 104 -15.54 -22.82 -18.40
CA VAL A 104 -14.61 -23.77 -19.00
C VAL A 104 -13.64 -24.33 -17.96
N ASP A 105 -13.03 -25.47 -18.28
CA ASP A 105 -11.91 -26.02 -17.50
C ASP A 105 -10.62 -25.22 -17.70
N TYR A 106 -9.89 -25.01 -16.61
CA TYR A 106 -8.58 -24.35 -16.60
C TYR A 106 -7.49 -25.30 -16.10
N PRO A 107 -7.01 -26.24 -16.93
CA PRO A 107 -6.11 -27.30 -16.48
C PRO A 107 -4.73 -26.82 -16.01
N ASN A 108 -4.34 -25.60 -16.37
CA ASN A 108 -3.06 -25.00 -16.01
C ASN A 108 -3.17 -23.90 -14.94
N LEU A 109 -4.36 -23.70 -14.35
CA LEU A 109 -4.61 -22.66 -13.35
C LEU A 109 -3.95 -23.05 -12.03
N ASN A 110 -2.97 -22.26 -11.59
CA ASN A 110 -2.26 -22.47 -10.33
C ASN A 110 -2.34 -21.26 -9.40
N GLY A 111 -2.78 -20.10 -9.90
CA GLY A 111 -2.92 -18.86 -9.16
C GLY A 111 -4.32 -18.26 -9.27
N LEU A 112 -4.86 -17.82 -8.14
CA LEU A 112 -6.19 -17.20 -8.07
C LEU A 112 -6.17 -15.99 -7.13
N GLY A 113 -6.59 -14.84 -7.62
CA GLY A 113 -6.91 -13.65 -6.83
C GLY A 113 -8.42 -13.46 -6.76
N LEU A 114 -8.99 -13.38 -5.56
CA LEU A 114 -10.41 -13.11 -5.33
C LEU A 114 -10.57 -11.80 -4.56
N TYR A 115 -11.29 -10.87 -5.16
CA TYR A 115 -11.41 -9.50 -4.68
C TYR A 115 -12.86 -9.14 -4.38
N SER A 116 -13.08 -8.37 -3.31
CA SER A 116 -14.40 -7.97 -2.84
C SER A 116 -15.35 -9.15 -2.62
N VAL A 117 -14.88 -10.21 -1.96
CA VAL A 117 -15.68 -11.42 -1.71
C VAL A 117 -16.94 -11.11 -0.90
N GLU A 118 -18.11 -11.24 -1.53
CA GLU A 118 -19.43 -11.08 -0.92
C GLU A 118 -19.95 -12.43 -0.35
N LYS A 119 -20.96 -12.36 0.51
CA LYS A 119 -21.50 -13.52 1.24
C LYS A 119 -22.02 -14.63 0.33
N GLU A 120 -22.79 -14.27 -0.68
CA GLU A 120 -23.39 -15.24 -1.61
C GLU A 120 -22.32 -15.95 -2.43
N THR A 121 -21.35 -15.19 -2.97
CA THR A 121 -20.20 -15.75 -3.67
C THR A 121 -19.43 -16.73 -2.78
N SER A 122 -19.18 -16.36 -1.52
CA SER A 122 -18.46 -17.23 -0.60
C SER A 122 -19.17 -18.58 -0.38
N ARG A 123 -20.50 -18.60 -0.26
CA ARG A 123 -21.26 -19.84 -0.17
C ARG A 123 -21.07 -20.67 -1.44
N SER A 124 -21.32 -20.08 -2.61
CA SER A 124 -21.17 -20.81 -3.88
C SER A 124 -19.78 -21.40 -4.11
N LEU A 125 -18.70 -20.70 -3.70
CA LEU A 125 -17.33 -21.20 -3.85
C LEU A 125 -17.02 -22.39 -2.95
N PHE A 126 -17.45 -22.26 -1.71
CA PHE A 126 -16.87 -22.99 -0.61
C PHE A 126 -17.81 -24.06 -0.05
N THR A 127 -19.11 -23.94 -0.29
CA THR A 127 -20.12 -24.90 0.17
C THR A 127 -20.75 -25.73 -0.94
N ASP A 128 -20.79 -25.27 -2.20
CA ASP A 128 -21.38 -26.07 -3.28
C ASP A 128 -20.45 -27.22 -3.69
N GLU A 129 -20.96 -28.46 -3.59
CA GLU A 129 -20.31 -29.71 -4.02
C GLU A 129 -20.26 -29.90 -5.55
N ASN A 130 -20.28 -28.82 -6.32
CA ASN A 130 -20.17 -28.94 -7.78
C ASN A 130 -18.81 -29.54 -8.17
N LEU A 131 -18.81 -30.58 -9.01
CA LEU A 131 -17.61 -31.34 -9.43
C LEU A 131 -16.51 -30.47 -10.05
N SER A 132 -16.88 -29.42 -10.80
CA SER A 132 -15.92 -28.43 -11.34
C SER A 132 -15.15 -27.71 -10.24
N SER A 133 -15.74 -27.59 -9.04
CA SER A 133 -15.11 -26.92 -7.92
C SER A 133 -13.95 -27.71 -7.32
N ASN A 134 -14.03 -29.04 -7.32
CA ASN A 134 -13.01 -29.90 -6.75
C ASN A 134 -11.77 -29.99 -7.65
N MET A 135 -11.93 -29.87 -8.98
CA MET A 135 -10.79 -29.87 -9.90
C MET A 135 -9.90 -28.65 -9.70
N PHE A 136 -10.46 -27.44 -9.59
CA PHE A 136 -9.64 -26.24 -9.37
C PHE A 136 -9.04 -26.21 -7.97
N LYS A 137 -9.79 -26.60 -6.92
CA LYS A 137 -9.32 -26.62 -5.52
C LYS A 137 -8.03 -27.42 -5.34
N ASN A 138 -7.84 -28.47 -6.14
CA ASN A 138 -6.66 -29.34 -6.12
C ASN A 138 -5.51 -28.90 -7.04
N GLN A 139 -5.65 -27.79 -7.77
CA GLN A 139 -4.63 -27.23 -8.66
C GLN A 139 -4.04 -25.91 -8.14
N ILE A 140 -4.83 -25.11 -7.42
CA ILE A 140 -4.38 -23.82 -6.90
C ILE A 140 -3.27 -24.00 -5.86
N THR A 141 -2.10 -23.44 -6.18
CA THR A 141 -0.95 -23.35 -5.30
C THR A 141 -0.81 -21.97 -4.66
N THR A 142 -1.37 -20.93 -5.30
CA THR A 142 -1.30 -19.54 -4.83
C THR A 142 -2.68 -18.90 -4.81
N LEU A 143 -3.06 -18.34 -3.67
CA LEU A 143 -4.35 -17.70 -3.47
C LEU A 143 -4.17 -16.30 -2.86
N ILE A 144 -4.76 -15.28 -3.49
CA ILE A 144 -4.87 -13.92 -2.95
C ILE A 144 -6.34 -13.68 -2.66
N ILE A 145 -6.68 -13.23 -1.46
CA ILE A 145 -8.07 -12.94 -1.08
C ILE A 145 -8.15 -11.58 -0.42
N ALA A 146 -8.97 -10.69 -0.98
CA ALA A 146 -9.31 -9.41 -0.40
C ALA A 146 -10.80 -9.37 -0.06
N ILE A 147 -11.11 -9.33 1.24
CA ILE A 147 -12.50 -9.33 1.73
C ILE A 147 -12.93 -7.89 1.96
N ASN A 148 -14.07 -7.48 1.41
CA ASN A 148 -14.59 -6.14 1.65
C ASN A 148 -15.10 -6.05 3.11
N PRO A 149 -14.51 -5.17 3.94
CA PRO A 149 -14.82 -5.08 5.37
C PRO A 149 -16.27 -4.66 5.62
N ASN A 150 -16.83 -3.84 4.73
CA ASN A 150 -18.12 -3.16 4.87
C ASN A 150 -19.30 -3.99 4.33
N ARG A 151 -19.03 -5.08 3.60
CA ARG A 151 -20.07 -5.86 2.90
C ARG A 151 -20.22 -7.30 3.36
N SER A 152 -19.40 -7.76 4.28
CA SER A 152 -19.45 -9.13 4.79
C SER A 152 -19.63 -9.14 6.30
N ASP A 153 -20.67 -9.85 6.76
CA ASP A 153 -20.84 -10.10 8.18
C ASP A 153 -19.72 -11.02 8.71
N LEU A 154 -19.52 -10.99 10.02
CA LEU A 154 -18.46 -11.74 10.69
C LEU A 154 -18.51 -13.25 10.40
N PHE A 155 -19.72 -13.83 10.36
CA PHE A 155 -19.93 -15.26 10.14
C PHE A 155 -19.48 -15.67 8.74
N THR A 156 -19.75 -14.81 7.76
CA THR A 156 -19.30 -14.98 6.38
C THR A 156 -17.77 -14.99 6.28
N LYS A 157 -17.10 -14.00 6.90
CA LYS A 157 -15.64 -13.91 6.91
C LYS A 157 -15.00 -15.17 7.52
N ALA A 158 -15.56 -15.64 8.62
CA ALA A 158 -15.13 -16.86 9.28
C ALA A 158 -15.27 -18.11 8.42
N ASN A 159 -16.42 -18.28 7.75
CA ASN A 159 -16.64 -19.42 6.86
C ASN A 159 -15.69 -19.40 5.67
N ILE A 160 -15.47 -18.24 5.03
CA ILE A 160 -14.47 -18.09 3.96
C ILE A 160 -13.12 -18.62 4.43
N CYS A 161 -12.65 -18.10 5.57
CA CYS A 161 -11.38 -18.47 6.16
C CYS A 161 -11.29 -19.97 6.47
N LYS A 162 -12.30 -20.55 7.14
CA LYS A 162 -12.38 -22.00 7.41
C LYS A 162 -12.31 -22.81 6.12
N HIS A 163 -13.07 -22.41 5.11
CA HIS A 163 -13.15 -23.17 3.86
C HIS A 163 -11.88 -23.12 3.05
N ILE A 164 -11.16 -22.00 3.00
CA ILE A 164 -9.88 -21.91 2.31
C ILE A 164 -8.90 -22.95 2.84
N PHE A 165 -8.81 -23.07 4.16
CA PHE A 165 -7.88 -24.01 4.79
C PHE A 165 -8.33 -25.47 4.74
N THR A 166 -9.61 -25.74 4.45
CA THR A 166 -10.13 -27.11 4.28
C THR A 166 -10.19 -27.53 2.81
N ALA A 167 -10.36 -26.59 1.88
CA ALA A 167 -10.69 -26.87 0.48
C ALA A 167 -9.45 -26.95 -0.43
N PHE A 168 -8.41 -26.15 -0.20
CA PHE A 168 -7.25 -26.09 -1.08
C PHE A 168 -6.12 -27.00 -0.60
N MET A 169 -6.07 -28.22 -1.13
CA MET A 169 -5.13 -29.26 -0.68
C MET A 169 -3.66 -28.98 -1.07
N LYS A 170 -3.41 -28.22 -2.14
CA LYS A 170 -2.06 -27.91 -2.65
C LYS A 170 -1.62 -26.47 -2.39
N LEU A 171 -2.33 -25.75 -1.53
CA LEU A 171 -2.05 -24.35 -1.27
C LEU A 171 -0.68 -24.21 -0.61
N THR A 172 0.22 -23.49 -1.26
CA THR A 172 1.58 -23.21 -0.76
C THR A 172 1.76 -21.73 -0.43
N HIS A 173 1.02 -20.85 -1.09
CA HIS A 173 1.12 -19.39 -0.92
C HIS A 173 -0.27 -18.80 -0.71
N LEU A 174 -0.43 -18.04 0.37
CA LEU A 174 -1.69 -17.40 0.71
C LEU A 174 -1.46 -15.95 1.09
N VAL A 175 -2.15 -15.04 0.41
CA VAL A 175 -2.18 -13.61 0.73
C VAL A 175 -3.60 -13.23 1.13
N PHE A 176 -3.77 -12.75 2.36
CA PHE A 176 -5.02 -12.25 2.88
C PHE A 176 -4.94 -10.74 3.06
N HIS A 177 -5.70 -10.02 2.27
CA HIS A 177 -5.94 -8.60 2.46
C HIS A 177 -7.18 -8.38 3.33
N GLU A 178 -6.94 -7.69 4.43
CA GLU A 178 -7.90 -7.09 5.35
C GLU A 178 -8.77 -8.04 6.20
N LEU A 179 -8.22 -8.45 7.36
CA LEU A 179 -9.01 -8.96 8.49
C LEU A 179 -9.31 -7.81 9.45
N SER A 180 -10.42 -7.12 9.23
CA SER A 180 -10.88 -6.01 10.07
C SER A 180 -11.44 -6.43 11.44
N TYR A 181 -11.49 -7.73 11.76
CA TYR A 181 -12.15 -8.19 12.99
C TYR A 181 -11.34 -9.26 13.74
N GLU A 182 -11.07 -8.96 15.02
CA GLU A 182 -10.55 -9.90 16.04
C GLU A 182 -11.32 -11.24 16.02
N LYS A 183 -12.64 -11.16 15.81
CA LYS A 183 -13.52 -12.32 15.84
C LYS A 183 -13.37 -13.23 14.61
N THR A 184 -13.00 -12.72 13.43
CA THR A 184 -12.81 -13.57 12.23
C THR A 184 -11.64 -14.52 12.42
N VAL A 185 -10.59 -14.00 13.06
CA VAL A 185 -9.40 -14.79 13.33
C VAL A 185 -9.67 -15.74 14.50
N ARG A 186 -10.44 -15.33 15.52
CA ARG A 186 -10.98 -16.29 16.50
C ARG A 186 -11.72 -17.48 15.86
N LEU A 187 -12.52 -17.23 14.82
CA LEU A 187 -13.27 -18.28 14.15
C LEU A 187 -12.41 -19.20 13.26
N LEU A 188 -11.23 -18.75 12.82
CA LEU A 188 -10.19 -19.65 12.29
C LEU A 188 -9.72 -20.66 13.35
N PHE A 189 -9.81 -20.31 14.64
CA PHE A 189 -9.31 -21.13 15.75
C PHE A 189 -10.32 -22.13 16.30
N ASP A 190 -11.62 -21.94 16.10
CA ASP A 190 -12.64 -22.95 16.42
C ASP A 190 -12.61 -24.14 15.45
N THR A 191 -11.88 -24.02 14.33
CA THR A 191 -11.63 -25.15 13.43
C THR A 191 -10.49 -26.00 14.02
N PRO A 192 -10.72 -27.30 14.30
CA PRO A 192 -9.70 -28.15 14.89
C PRO A 192 -8.45 -28.27 14.00
N PRO A 193 -7.22 -28.32 14.57
CA PRO A 193 -5.97 -28.42 13.80
C PRO A 193 -5.95 -29.59 12.80
N HIS A 194 -6.58 -30.72 13.12
CA HIS A 194 -6.66 -31.90 12.26
C HIS A 194 -7.57 -31.72 11.02
N ARG A 195 -8.35 -30.64 10.94
CA ARG A 195 -9.18 -30.31 9.77
C ARG A 195 -8.49 -29.35 8.80
N PHE A 196 -7.32 -28.81 9.14
CA PHE A 196 -6.52 -28.05 8.19
C PHE A 196 -5.89 -29.05 7.22
N SER A 197 -6.40 -29.07 6.00
CA SER A 197 -5.87 -29.96 4.96
C SER A 197 -4.56 -29.45 4.36
N SER A 198 -4.32 -28.14 4.46
CA SER A 198 -3.12 -27.47 3.95
C SER A 198 -1.94 -27.60 4.92
N SER A 199 -1.45 -28.82 5.12
CA SER A 199 -0.09 -29.05 5.64
C SER A 199 0.98 -28.49 4.70
N THR A 200 0.64 -28.07 3.47
CA THR A 200 1.54 -27.59 2.42
C THR A 200 1.83 -26.09 2.44
N LEU A 201 1.21 -25.31 3.34
CA LEU A 201 1.35 -23.85 3.30
C LEU A 201 2.78 -23.44 3.69
N LEU A 202 3.50 -22.83 2.73
CA LEU A 202 4.88 -22.38 2.91
C LEU A 202 4.98 -20.87 3.15
N VAL A 203 4.07 -20.09 2.54
CA VAL A 203 4.06 -18.63 2.59
C VAL A 203 2.69 -18.11 2.98
N LEU A 204 2.65 -17.27 4.00
CA LEU A 204 1.45 -16.61 4.49
C LEU A 204 1.71 -15.11 4.61
N ASN A 205 0.95 -14.31 3.88
CA ASN A 205 0.95 -12.85 4.00
C ASN A 205 -0.43 -12.40 4.47
N ILE A 206 -0.49 -11.66 5.57
CA ILE A 206 -1.76 -11.25 6.16
C ILE A 206 -1.70 -9.78 6.54
N GLN A 207 -2.71 -9.05 6.12
CA GLN A 207 -3.00 -7.71 6.60
C GLN A 207 -4.13 -7.75 7.63
N VAL A 208 -3.85 -7.40 8.89
CA VAL A 208 -4.85 -7.40 9.98
C VAL A 208 -4.88 -6.08 10.73
N GLN A 209 -6.00 -5.78 11.37
CA GLN A 209 -6.09 -4.57 12.19
C GLN A 209 -5.43 -4.67 13.56
N CYS A 210 -5.35 -5.88 14.13
CA CYS A 210 -4.94 -6.10 15.51
C CYS A 210 -3.87 -7.19 15.61
N PHE A 211 -2.90 -7.01 16.52
CA PHE A 211 -1.81 -7.98 16.76
C PHE A 211 -2.25 -9.33 17.32
N TYR A 212 -3.27 -9.35 18.19
CA TYR A 212 -3.72 -10.57 18.88
C TYR A 212 -4.11 -11.74 17.94
N PRO A 213 -4.96 -11.52 16.92
CA PRO A 213 -5.18 -12.47 15.84
C PRO A 213 -3.94 -13.17 15.28
N CYS A 214 -2.85 -12.43 15.10
CA CYS A 214 -1.62 -12.94 14.52
C CYS A 214 -0.97 -13.98 15.40
N LEU A 215 -0.93 -13.78 16.73
CA LEU A 215 -0.27 -14.71 17.64
C LEU A 215 -0.89 -16.10 17.61
N CYS A 216 -2.20 -16.17 17.40
CA CYS A 216 -2.93 -17.43 17.35
C CYS A 216 -2.69 -18.20 16.05
N ILE A 217 -2.30 -17.55 14.95
CA ILE A 217 -1.81 -18.23 13.73
C ILE A 217 -0.52 -19.00 14.02
N LEU A 218 0.24 -18.56 15.03
CA LEU A 218 1.52 -19.13 15.38
C LEU A 218 1.41 -20.27 16.39
N ASP A 219 0.23 -20.87 16.60
CA ASP A 219 0.02 -21.90 17.63
C ASP A 219 0.57 -23.30 17.27
N GLY A 220 1.25 -23.44 16.13
CA GLY A 220 1.82 -24.70 15.65
C GLY A 220 1.02 -25.39 14.54
N ARG A 221 -0.17 -24.89 14.18
CA ARG A 221 -0.99 -25.50 13.13
C ARG A 221 -0.37 -25.44 11.72
N PHE A 222 0.50 -24.47 11.46
CA PHE A 222 1.20 -24.32 10.17
C PHE A 222 2.66 -24.77 10.30
N ASN A 223 2.86 -26.06 10.53
CA ASN A 223 4.20 -26.60 10.80
C ASN A 223 5.16 -26.50 9.60
N GLN A 224 4.69 -26.47 8.35
CA GLN A 224 5.54 -26.28 7.15
C GLN A 224 5.77 -24.81 6.78
N LEU A 225 5.21 -23.85 7.54
CA LEU A 225 5.29 -22.44 7.20
C LEU A 225 6.74 -21.96 7.27
N HIS A 226 7.28 -21.52 6.14
CA HIS A 226 8.64 -21.00 6.02
C HIS A 226 8.69 -19.47 6.04
N THR A 227 7.67 -18.82 5.48
CA THR A 227 7.60 -17.35 5.37
C THR A 227 6.29 -16.84 5.92
N LEU A 228 6.37 -15.86 6.82
CA LEU A 228 5.22 -15.16 7.37
C LEU A 228 5.42 -13.65 7.25
N VAL A 229 4.49 -12.98 6.59
CA VAL A 229 4.45 -11.53 6.46
C VAL A 229 3.17 -11.02 7.12
N ILE A 230 3.30 -10.03 7.99
CA ILE A 230 2.20 -9.44 8.73
C ILE A 230 2.24 -7.93 8.55
N GLU A 231 1.15 -7.37 8.02
CA GLU A 231 0.92 -5.92 7.95
C GLU A 231 -0.20 -5.56 8.93
N LEU A 232 0.13 -4.76 9.95
CA LEU A 232 -0.77 -4.36 11.03
C LEU A 232 -1.19 -2.91 10.87
N ALA A 233 -2.49 -2.65 11.02
CA ALA A 233 -2.95 -1.28 11.25
C ALA A 233 -2.55 -0.81 12.65
N ASN A 234 -2.87 -1.57 13.71
CA ASN A 234 -2.61 -1.19 15.10
C ASN A 234 -2.21 -2.39 15.99
N ILE A 235 -1.55 -2.11 17.10
CA ILE A 235 -1.22 -3.08 18.16
C ILE A 235 -1.97 -2.70 19.43
N PHE A 236 -3.04 -3.44 19.73
CA PHE A 236 -3.72 -3.34 21.03
C PHE A 236 -3.16 -4.38 22.00
N ARG A 237 -3.12 -4.07 23.31
CA ARG A 237 -2.73 -5.03 24.35
C ARG A 237 -3.64 -6.26 24.31
N PRO A 238 -3.10 -7.47 24.08
CA PRO A 238 -3.88 -8.69 24.16
C PRO A 238 -4.22 -9.04 25.61
N ASN A 239 -5.23 -9.90 25.79
CA ASN A 239 -5.42 -10.61 27.05
C ASN A 239 -4.21 -11.53 27.30
N LYS A 240 -3.66 -11.52 28.53
CA LYS A 240 -2.33 -12.08 28.92
C LYS A 240 -2.12 -13.57 28.58
N ASN A 241 -3.17 -14.35 28.35
CA ASN A 241 -3.13 -15.81 28.25
C ASN A 241 -2.60 -16.40 26.91
N ILE A 242 -2.31 -15.60 25.88
CA ILE A 242 -2.09 -16.12 24.51
C ILE A 242 -0.65 -16.04 24.00
N GLN A 243 0.21 -15.28 24.66
CA GLN A 243 1.63 -15.21 24.26
C GLN A 243 2.32 -16.58 24.37
N ASN A 244 1.95 -17.44 25.32
CA ASN A 244 2.64 -18.70 25.60
C ASN A 244 2.40 -19.84 24.60
N LYS A 245 1.57 -19.64 23.58
CA LYS A 245 1.20 -20.71 22.63
C LYS A 245 1.99 -20.69 21.31
N VAL A 246 2.86 -19.71 21.09
CA VAL A 246 3.63 -19.58 19.84
C VAL A 246 4.60 -20.75 19.66
N LYS A 247 4.40 -21.54 18.61
CA LYS A 247 5.23 -22.66 18.14
C LYS A 247 5.29 -22.62 16.61
N ILE A 248 6.41 -22.21 16.02
CA ILE A 248 6.64 -22.43 14.58
C ILE A 248 8.09 -22.85 14.35
N PRO A 249 8.38 -24.16 14.42
CA PRO A 249 9.76 -24.64 14.38
C PRO A 249 10.46 -24.40 13.04
N ASN A 250 9.70 -24.34 11.93
CA ASN A 250 10.23 -24.27 10.57
C ASN A 250 10.19 -22.86 9.95
N LEU A 251 9.79 -21.84 10.71
CA LEU A 251 9.75 -20.47 10.19
C LEU A 251 11.18 -19.97 9.96
N LYS A 252 11.49 -19.64 8.71
CA LYS A 252 12.79 -19.11 8.29
C LYS A 252 12.76 -17.61 8.04
N ARG A 253 11.61 -17.08 7.62
CA ARG A 253 11.44 -15.67 7.23
C ARG A 253 10.24 -15.08 7.94
N PHE A 254 10.45 -13.96 8.62
CA PHE A 254 9.40 -13.21 9.27
C PHE A 254 9.48 -11.74 8.91
N CYS A 255 8.34 -11.13 8.57
CA CYS A 255 8.23 -9.72 8.31
C CYS A 255 7.04 -9.16 9.09
N LEU A 256 7.28 -8.10 9.85
CA LEU A 256 6.27 -7.39 10.63
C LEU A 256 6.28 -5.92 10.23
N SER A 257 5.15 -5.43 9.73
CA SER A 257 4.91 -4.01 9.50
C SER A 257 3.78 -3.54 10.40
N CYS A 258 3.97 -2.41 11.10
CA CYS A 258 2.96 -1.76 11.91
C CYS A 258 2.81 -0.30 11.47
N VAL A 259 1.62 0.04 10.97
CA VAL A 259 1.34 1.36 10.39
C VAL A 259 1.11 2.41 11.47
N LEU A 260 0.54 2.06 12.63
CA LEU A 260 0.30 3.02 13.70
C LEU A 260 1.34 2.93 14.84
N PRO A 261 1.63 4.04 15.52
CA PRO A 261 2.53 4.06 16.67
C PRO A 261 2.08 3.10 17.78
N THR A 262 3.04 2.32 18.31
CA THR A 262 2.80 1.39 19.42
C THR A 262 3.74 1.65 20.60
N SER A 263 3.22 1.60 21.83
CA SER A 263 4.05 1.59 23.05
C SER A 263 4.41 0.16 23.50
N HIS A 264 4.11 -0.84 22.68
CA HIS A 264 4.21 -2.25 23.05
C HIS A 264 5.39 -2.99 22.42
N TYR A 265 6.43 -2.26 22.02
CA TYR A 265 7.65 -2.87 21.50
C TYR A 265 8.25 -3.87 22.50
N ASN A 266 8.51 -3.44 23.74
CA ASN A 266 9.10 -4.30 24.78
C ASN A 266 8.15 -5.39 25.30
N ASP A 267 6.85 -5.10 25.41
CA ASP A 267 5.88 -6.01 26.04
C ASP A 267 5.34 -7.08 25.07
N LEU A 268 5.29 -6.78 23.76
CA LEU A 268 4.61 -7.62 22.76
C LEU A 268 5.49 -8.02 21.58
N ILE A 269 6.13 -7.05 20.94
CA ILE A 269 6.89 -7.28 19.70
C ILE A 269 8.17 -8.05 20.00
N LEU A 270 8.97 -7.54 20.94
CA LEU A 270 10.26 -8.13 21.28
C LEU A 270 10.12 -9.57 21.82
N PRO A 271 9.22 -9.88 22.78
CA PRO A 271 9.02 -11.25 23.24
C PRO A 271 8.54 -12.20 22.15
N LEU A 272 7.75 -11.72 21.19
CA LEU A 272 7.33 -12.53 20.03
C LEU A 272 8.53 -12.88 19.15
N ILE A 273 9.30 -11.87 18.77
CA ILE A 273 10.49 -12.03 17.92
C ILE A 273 11.47 -12.99 18.59
N CYS A 274 11.77 -12.81 19.88
CA CYS A 274 12.70 -13.66 20.61
C CYS A 274 12.32 -15.16 20.63
N ARG A 275 11.03 -15.49 20.46
CA ARG A 275 10.56 -16.90 20.38
C ARG A 275 10.81 -17.54 19.02
N MET A 276 11.17 -16.74 18.01
CA MET A 276 11.48 -17.18 16.65
C MET A 276 13.01 -17.22 16.44
N SER A 277 13.75 -17.82 17.37
CA SER A 277 15.22 -17.81 17.37
C SER A 277 15.88 -18.48 16.16
N ASN A 278 15.13 -19.26 15.38
CA ASN A 278 15.61 -19.99 14.19
C ASN A 278 15.46 -19.20 12.88
N LEU A 279 15.01 -17.94 12.94
CA LEU A 279 14.84 -17.13 11.73
C LEU A 279 16.17 -16.90 11.02
N GLU A 280 16.15 -17.07 9.70
CA GLU A 280 17.25 -16.71 8.81
C GLU A 280 17.08 -15.28 8.26
N GLN A 281 15.84 -14.79 8.17
CA GLN A 281 15.52 -13.44 7.70
C GLN A 281 14.44 -12.78 8.56
N LEU A 282 14.67 -11.52 8.93
CA LEU A 282 13.75 -10.70 9.71
C LEU A 282 13.59 -9.32 9.06
N GLY A 283 12.34 -8.91 8.84
CA GLY A 283 11.95 -7.57 8.42
C GLY A 283 11.11 -6.88 9.49
N LEU A 284 11.52 -5.71 10.00
CA LEU A 284 10.77 -4.94 10.99
C LEU A 284 10.49 -3.52 10.51
N TYR A 285 9.23 -3.19 10.28
CA TYR A 285 8.79 -1.86 9.84
C TYR A 285 7.84 -1.29 10.89
N LEU A 286 8.35 -0.50 11.83
CA LEU A 286 7.66 -0.20 13.09
C LEU A 286 7.59 1.30 13.35
N MET A 287 6.44 1.76 13.84
CA MET A 287 6.30 3.05 14.50
C MET A 287 6.13 2.81 16.00
N VAL A 288 7.01 3.36 16.83
CA VAL A 288 7.12 3.04 18.25
C VAL A 288 7.13 4.31 19.10
N ASN A 289 6.30 4.34 20.14
CA ASN A 289 6.39 5.32 21.21
C ASN A 289 7.27 4.76 22.32
N VAL A 290 8.44 5.37 22.53
CA VAL A 290 9.43 4.98 23.53
C VAL A 290 9.41 5.97 24.70
N SER A 291 9.68 5.48 25.91
CA SER A 291 9.56 6.28 27.13
C SER A 291 10.75 7.20 27.38
N SER A 292 11.94 6.86 26.90
CA SER A 292 13.18 7.51 27.34
C SER A 292 14.28 7.62 26.29
N THR A 293 14.45 6.62 25.42
CA THR A 293 15.54 6.57 24.44
C THR A 293 15.04 6.00 23.11
N PHE A 294 15.56 6.53 22.00
CA PHE A 294 15.28 5.98 20.68
C PHE A 294 15.75 4.53 20.55
N ILE A 295 15.13 3.79 19.64
CA ILE A 295 15.62 2.47 19.24
C ILE A 295 16.81 2.69 18.31
N ASP A 296 18.01 2.43 18.80
CA ASP A 296 19.28 2.57 18.08
C ASP A 296 19.92 1.20 17.79
N GLY A 297 21.13 1.21 17.24
CA GLY A 297 21.85 0.00 16.84
C GLY A 297 22.25 -0.88 18.02
N GLU A 298 22.63 -0.28 19.15
CA GLU A 298 22.95 -1.04 20.37
C GLU A 298 21.70 -1.71 20.95
N THR A 299 20.55 -1.00 20.93
CA THR A 299 19.26 -1.56 21.33
C THR A 299 18.91 -2.76 20.47
N LEU A 300 18.93 -2.64 19.14
CA LEU A 300 18.61 -3.73 18.22
C LEU A 300 19.61 -4.89 18.30
N LYS A 301 20.89 -4.60 18.53
CA LYS A 301 21.93 -5.62 18.73
C LYS A 301 21.63 -6.45 19.97
N LYS A 302 21.34 -5.81 21.10
CA LYS A 302 21.00 -6.47 22.37
C LYS A 302 19.68 -7.24 22.30
N ASP A 303 18.67 -6.64 21.70
CA ASP A 303 17.31 -7.14 21.70
C ASP A 303 17.10 -8.26 20.68
N ILE A 304 17.75 -8.17 19.52
CA ILE A 304 17.50 -9.05 18.37
C ILE A 304 18.75 -9.83 18.01
N LEU A 305 19.82 -9.17 17.57
CA LEU A 305 20.97 -9.86 16.96
C LEU A 305 21.62 -10.86 17.92
N ASN A 306 21.86 -10.46 19.17
CA ASN A 306 22.46 -11.33 20.19
C ASN A 306 21.59 -12.55 20.53
N ARG A 307 20.29 -12.51 20.22
CA ARG A 307 19.32 -13.57 20.52
C ARG A 307 18.96 -14.42 19.31
N MET A 308 19.40 -14.04 18.12
CA MET A 308 19.07 -14.68 16.84
C MET A 308 20.33 -15.06 16.07
N PRO A 309 21.09 -16.07 16.53
CA PRO A 309 22.37 -16.45 15.92
C PRO A 309 22.24 -16.99 14.48
N GLN A 310 21.04 -17.39 14.05
CA GLN A 310 20.78 -17.88 12.70
C GLN A 310 20.41 -16.76 11.71
N LEU A 311 20.26 -15.54 12.18
CA LEU A 311 19.79 -14.42 11.37
C LEU A 311 20.87 -13.97 10.39
N LYS A 312 20.65 -14.21 9.11
CA LYS A 312 21.57 -13.84 8.02
C LYS A 312 21.20 -12.49 7.40
N GLN A 313 19.93 -12.14 7.43
CA GLN A 313 19.41 -10.91 6.86
C GLN A 313 18.49 -10.21 7.86
N PHE A 314 18.84 -8.99 8.22
CA PHE A 314 18.01 -8.15 9.06
C PHE A 314 17.73 -6.83 8.33
N ALA A 315 16.47 -6.64 7.94
CA ALA A 315 15.98 -5.39 7.39
C ALA A 315 15.08 -4.71 8.42
N PHE A 316 15.24 -3.41 8.59
CA PHE A 316 14.42 -2.63 9.50
C PHE A 316 14.16 -1.23 8.98
N ASP A 317 13.04 -0.67 9.42
CA ASP A 317 12.61 0.71 9.23
C ASP A 317 11.81 1.08 10.47
N ILE A 318 12.43 1.84 11.38
CA ILE A 318 11.90 2.07 12.71
C ILE A 318 11.79 3.57 12.92
N TYR A 319 10.56 4.00 13.17
CA TYR A 319 10.21 5.34 13.60
C TYR A 319 9.99 5.34 15.10
N SER A 320 10.84 6.01 15.87
CA SER A 320 10.75 6.11 17.33
C SER A 320 10.34 7.52 17.74
N TYR A 321 9.25 7.66 18.49
CA TYR A 321 8.85 8.90 19.15
C TYR A 321 9.15 8.81 20.63
N MET A 322 9.80 9.83 21.19
CA MET A 322 10.11 9.88 22.62
C MET A 322 9.66 11.19 23.26
N ILE A 323 9.34 11.13 24.55
CA ILE A 323 9.16 12.31 25.39
C ILE A 323 10.53 12.70 25.95
N ILE A 324 10.93 13.94 25.74
CA ILE A 324 12.20 14.50 26.23
C ILE A 324 12.02 14.88 27.69
N ASN A 325 12.51 14.03 28.58
CA ASN A 325 12.54 14.32 30.02
C ASN A 325 13.86 14.96 30.47
N ASN A 326 14.91 14.89 29.64
CA ASN A 326 16.24 15.44 29.93
C ASN A 326 16.87 16.01 28.66
N LEU A 327 17.28 17.28 28.71
CA LEU A 327 17.88 17.99 27.59
C LEU A 327 19.40 17.76 27.45
N MET A 328 20.05 17.20 28.47
CA MET A 328 21.51 17.18 28.55
C MET A 328 22.18 16.20 27.57
N ASN A 329 21.47 15.22 27.01
CA ASN A 329 22.05 14.16 26.17
C ASN A 329 21.11 13.74 25.03
N LEU A 330 20.85 14.64 24.09
CA LEU A 330 20.03 14.35 22.91
C LEU A 330 20.93 13.84 21.77
N PRO A 331 20.84 12.56 21.35
CA PRO A 331 21.70 12.01 20.30
C PRO A 331 21.50 12.70 18.94
N SER A 332 22.58 13.09 18.28
CA SER A 332 22.54 13.55 16.90
C SER A 332 22.28 12.39 15.93
N ARG A 333 21.99 12.72 14.67
CA ARG A 333 21.96 11.74 13.57
C ARG A 333 23.23 10.89 13.50
N ALA A 334 24.40 11.53 13.63
CA ALA A 334 25.68 10.85 13.58
C ALA A 334 25.86 9.89 14.75
N ASP A 335 25.42 10.29 15.96
CA ASP A 335 25.46 9.42 17.15
C ASP A 335 24.60 8.17 16.95
N ILE A 336 23.38 8.33 16.40
CA ILE A 336 22.51 7.20 16.06
C ILE A 336 23.15 6.30 15.01
N GLU A 337 23.60 6.83 13.88
CA GLU A 337 24.23 6.03 12.81
C GLU A 337 25.50 5.30 13.33
N GLN A 338 26.25 5.93 14.22
CA GLN A 338 27.47 5.36 14.80
C GLN A 338 27.20 4.08 15.62
N THR A 339 26.01 3.95 16.21
CA THR A 339 25.60 2.74 16.94
C THR A 339 25.39 1.51 16.03
N PHE A 340 25.33 1.71 14.71
CA PHE A 340 25.16 0.64 13.72
C PHE A 340 26.47 0.20 13.05
N LYS A 341 27.63 0.73 13.47
CA LYS A 341 28.93 0.41 12.84
C LYS A 341 29.25 -1.09 12.75
N ASP A 342 28.71 -1.89 13.67
CA ASP A 342 28.95 -3.33 13.74
C ASP A 342 27.95 -4.14 12.87
N PHE A 343 26.96 -3.50 12.26
CA PHE A 343 26.00 -4.16 11.37
C PHE A 343 26.65 -4.41 10.02
N GLN A 344 27.11 -5.65 9.82
CA GLN A 344 27.76 -6.04 8.58
C GLN A 344 26.79 -5.99 7.40
N ASN A 345 27.27 -5.50 6.25
CA ASN A 345 26.57 -5.51 4.96
C ASN A 345 25.24 -4.74 4.92
N ILE A 346 25.03 -3.76 5.82
CA ILE A 346 23.83 -2.93 5.85
C ILE A 346 24.24 -1.46 5.86
N THR A 347 23.79 -0.71 4.86
CA THR A 347 23.83 0.76 4.92
C THR A 347 22.67 1.23 5.77
N VAL A 348 22.97 1.89 6.89
CA VAL A 348 21.97 2.48 7.78
C VAL A 348 21.92 3.99 7.55
N ILE A 349 20.71 4.52 7.47
CA ILE A 349 20.47 5.96 7.41
C ILE A 349 19.55 6.31 8.56
N SER A 350 19.81 7.45 9.22
CA SER A 350 18.90 7.98 10.23
C SER A 350 18.51 9.44 9.99
N CYS A 351 17.41 9.85 10.58
CA CYS A 351 16.94 11.23 10.70
C CYS A 351 16.49 11.44 12.14
N VAL A 352 17.01 12.47 12.79
CA VAL A 352 16.69 12.77 14.20
C VAL A 352 16.22 14.22 14.28
N ASP A 353 15.07 14.43 14.93
CA ASP A 353 14.50 15.75 15.14
C ASP A 353 14.03 15.95 16.57
N TYR A 354 14.15 17.18 17.05
CA TYR A 354 13.78 17.57 18.41
C TYR A 354 12.81 18.76 18.39
N PHE A 355 11.63 18.53 18.96
CA PHE A 355 10.56 19.50 19.16
C PHE A 355 10.54 19.91 20.64
N LEU A 356 11.51 20.75 21.04
CA LEU A 356 11.73 21.12 22.45
C LEU A 356 10.50 21.74 23.12
N GLU A 357 9.71 22.55 22.41
CA GLU A 357 8.48 23.17 22.92
C GLU A 357 7.41 22.17 23.33
N ARG A 358 7.42 20.98 22.70
CA ARG A 358 6.51 19.88 23.00
C ARG A 358 7.16 18.83 23.90
N SER A 359 8.41 19.03 24.29
CA SER A 359 9.24 18.02 24.93
C SER A 359 9.18 16.69 24.19
N GLN A 360 9.33 16.71 22.87
CA GLN A 360 9.22 15.52 22.00
C GLN A 360 10.43 15.40 21.08
N GLY A 361 10.91 14.17 20.90
CA GLY A 361 11.91 13.83 19.90
C GLY A 361 11.38 12.74 18.97
N GLN A 362 11.85 12.74 17.73
CA GLN A 362 11.64 11.64 16.80
C GLN A 362 12.96 11.18 16.20
N CYS A 363 13.06 9.88 15.95
CA CYS A 363 14.17 9.27 15.24
C CYS A 363 13.61 8.27 14.25
N HIS A 364 13.93 8.45 12.98
CA HIS A 364 13.67 7.48 11.94
C HIS A 364 15.00 6.82 11.57
N VAL A 365 15.10 5.50 11.71
CA VAL A 365 16.30 4.74 11.37
C VAL A 365 15.96 3.51 10.55
N TYR A 366 16.66 3.29 9.45
CA TYR A 366 16.33 2.19 8.53
C TYR A 366 17.55 1.61 7.81
N SER A 367 17.44 0.34 7.46
CA SER A 367 18.36 -0.36 6.55
C SER A 367 18.01 -0.04 5.10
N TYR A 368 18.99 0.37 4.30
CA TYR A 368 18.79 0.69 2.89
C TYR A 368 18.88 -0.56 1.99
N PRO A 369 17.98 -0.72 0.99
CA PRO A 369 16.83 0.13 0.68
C PRO A 369 15.67 -0.10 1.66
N SER A 370 14.99 0.99 2.06
CA SER A 370 13.73 0.89 2.82
C SER A 370 12.64 0.28 1.95
N LEU A 371 11.92 -0.70 2.49
CA LEU A 371 10.73 -1.31 1.86
C LEU A 371 9.42 -0.74 2.40
N MET A 372 9.47 0.30 3.25
CA MET A 372 8.28 0.87 3.86
C MET A 372 7.44 1.63 2.82
N LYS A 373 6.12 1.51 2.94
CA LYS A 373 5.16 2.20 2.07
C LYS A 373 4.82 3.62 2.56
N TYR A 374 5.18 3.93 3.80
CA TYR A 374 4.83 5.16 4.50
C TYR A 374 6.10 5.85 4.95
N TYR A 375 6.16 7.18 4.81
CA TYR A 375 7.20 8.00 5.41
C TYR A 375 6.51 9.11 6.19
N GLU A 376 6.51 9.00 7.52
CA GLU A 376 5.79 9.95 8.36
C GLU A 376 6.68 11.08 8.85
N ASN A 377 6.10 12.28 8.93
CA ASN A 377 6.64 13.49 9.52
C ASN A 377 8.08 13.81 9.07
N ALA A 378 8.30 13.81 7.75
CA ALA A 378 9.56 14.34 7.23
C ALA A 378 9.66 15.84 7.57
N THR A 379 10.78 16.21 8.16
CA THR A 379 11.13 17.58 8.59
C THR A 379 12.12 18.21 7.61
N ASN A 380 12.49 19.47 7.84
CA ASN A 380 13.56 20.13 7.09
C ASN A 380 14.92 19.40 7.16
N ASN A 381 15.14 18.57 8.19
CA ASN A 381 16.35 17.76 8.32
C ASN A 381 16.36 16.51 7.43
N PHE A 382 15.26 16.23 6.72
CA PHE A 382 15.19 15.12 5.77
C PHE A 382 16.32 15.23 4.72
N PRO A 383 17.26 14.27 4.67
CA PRO A 383 18.47 14.39 3.87
C PRO A 383 18.24 14.15 2.38
N GLY A 384 17.04 13.70 2.00
CA GLY A 384 16.78 13.18 0.65
C GLY A 384 17.16 11.70 0.55
N GLY A 385 17.48 11.25 -0.66
CA GLY A 385 17.69 9.83 -0.97
C GLY A 385 16.63 9.32 -1.95
N LEU A 386 16.64 8.03 -2.29
CA LEU A 386 15.67 7.42 -3.21
C LEU A 386 14.85 6.35 -2.47
N TYR A 387 13.53 6.54 -2.43
CA TYR A 387 12.60 5.65 -1.72
C TYR A 387 11.52 5.15 -2.69
N PRO A 388 11.84 4.13 -3.51
CA PRO A 388 10.96 3.70 -4.60
C PRO A 388 9.71 2.95 -4.10
N TYR A 389 9.67 2.54 -2.83
CA TYR A 389 8.57 1.79 -2.22
C TYR A 389 7.58 2.66 -1.44
N VAL A 390 7.98 3.89 -1.07
CA VAL A 390 7.10 4.82 -0.34
C VAL A 390 5.99 5.32 -1.26
N ARG A 391 4.75 5.31 -0.76
CA ARG A 391 3.53 5.74 -1.47
C ARG A 391 2.80 6.85 -0.72
N VAL A 392 2.97 6.92 0.60
CA VAL A 392 2.32 7.90 1.46
C VAL A 392 3.40 8.66 2.21
N VAL A 393 3.40 9.99 2.11
CA VAL A 393 4.33 10.86 2.82
C VAL A 393 3.54 11.87 3.62
N SER A 394 3.92 12.06 4.88
CA SER A 394 3.50 13.23 5.67
C SER A 394 4.69 14.13 5.98
N LEU A 395 4.48 15.43 5.89
CA LEU A 395 5.45 16.48 6.16
C LEU A 395 4.97 17.27 7.37
N TYR A 396 5.85 17.45 8.34
CA TYR A 396 5.58 18.26 9.53
C TYR A 396 6.88 18.84 10.04
N ASP A 397 6.89 20.14 10.31
CA ASP A 397 7.99 20.81 10.99
C ASP A 397 7.47 22.08 11.67
N LYS A 398 8.20 22.54 12.68
CA LYS A 398 8.00 23.85 13.32
C LYS A 398 8.59 24.98 12.49
N TYR A 399 9.56 24.69 11.62
CA TYR A 399 10.15 25.65 10.69
C TYR A 399 9.47 25.57 9.33
N PRO A 400 9.41 26.67 8.56
CA PRO A 400 8.74 26.65 7.27
C PRO A 400 9.44 25.75 6.26
N PHE A 401 8.66 25.20 5.32
CA PHE A 401 9.19 24.43 4.19
C PHE A 401 9.35 25.31 2.95
N GLU A 402 10.59 25.49 2.50
CA GLU A 402 10.87 26.26 1.28
C GLU A 402 10.67 25.42 0.02
N HIS A 403 10.55 26.06 -1.15
CA HIS A 403 10.35 25.37 -2.44
C HIS A 403 11.39 24.24 -2.70
N ALA A 404 12.66 24.49 -2.35
CA ALA A 404 13.74 23.51 -2.49
C ALA A 404 13.49 22.21 -1.69
N PHE A 405 12.75 22.29 -0.58
CA PHE A 405 12.33 21.12 0.19
C PHE A 405 11.33 20.27 -0.60
N PHE A 406 10.32 20.87 -1.23
CA PHE A 406 9.34 20.15 -2.04
C PHE A 406 9.98 19.47 -3.26
N ILE A 407 10.97 20.09 -3.89
CA ILE A 407 11.79 19.44 -4.93
C ILE A 407 12.52 18.22 -4.36
N ARG A 408 13.13 18.33 -3.17
CA ARG A 408 13.80 17.21 -2.50
C ARG A 408 12.82 16.06 -2.24
N ILE A 409 11.65 16.35 -1.68
CA ILE A 409 10.57 15.37 -1.45
C ILE A 409 10.16 14.70 -2.77
N GLN A 410 9.93 15.47 -3.83
CA GLN A 410 9.55 14.93 -5.14
C GLN A 410 10.59 13.95 -5.70
N LYS A 411 11.88 14.32 -5.64
CA LYS A 411 12.98 13.46 -6.11
C LYS A 411 13.13 12.20 -5.25
N SER A 412 12.88 12.33 -3.95
CA SER A 412 13.01 11.21 -3.02
C SER A 412 11.89 10.20 -3.10
N PHE A 413 10.68 10.63 -3.45
CA PHE A 413 9.49 9.78 -3.50
C PHE A 413 8.86 9.79 -4.90
N PRO A 414 9.55 9.22 -5.92
CA PRO A 414 9.13 9.34 -7.31
C PRO A 414 7.76 8.70 -7.61
N PHE A 415 7.30 7.77 -6.76
CA PHE A 415 6.02 7.05 -6.90
C PHE A 415 5.01 7.40 -5.80
N MET A 416 5.19 8.53 -5.11
CA MET A 416 4.28 8.99 -4.07
C MET A 416 2.86 9.20 -4.63
N ARG A 417 1.87 8.60 -3.96
CA ARG A 417 0.44 8.73 -4.28
C ARG A 417 -0.26 9.71 -3.36
N THR A 418 0.14 9.76 -2.09
CA THR A 418 -0.45 10.65 -1.10
C THR A 418 0.60 11.51 -0.44
N LEU A 419 0.36 12.82 -0.43
CA LEU A 419 1.16 13.81 0.28
C LEU A 419 0.27 14.53 1.28
N SER A 420 0.67 14.54 2.56
CA SER A 420 0.04 15.36 3.59
C SER A 420 1.04 16.38 4.10
N VAL A 421 0.64 17.64 4.20
CA VAL A 421 1.47 18.72 4.71
C VAL A 421 0.77 19.33 5.91
N ASN A 422 1.52 19.48 7.00
CA ASN A 422 1.07 20.15 8.21
C ASN A 422 2.15 21.13 8.66
N ASN A 423 1.98 22.40 8.31
CA ASN A 423 2.91 23.46 8.67
C ASN A 423 2.21 24.81 8.63
N PHE A 424 2.10 25.47 9.78
CA PHE A 424 1.41 26.75 9.91
C PHE A 424 2.33 27.96 9.74
N GLN A 425 3.64 27.75 9.58
CA GLN A 425 4.58 28.85 9.42
C GLN A 425 4.62 29.33 7.97
N PRO A 426 4.61 30.65 7.70
CA PRO A 426 4.79 31.19 6.36
C PRO A 426 6.19 30.85 5.81
N GLN A 427 6.30 30.71 4.49
CA GLN A 427 7.59 30.56 3.82
C GLN A 427 8.42 31.84 4.02
N ASN A 428 9.70 31.71 4.41
CA ASN A 428 10.56 32.88 4.57
C ASN A 428 10.99 33.40 3.19
N HIS A 429 11.25 32.49 2.26
CA HIS A 429 11.74 32.80 0.92
C HIS A 429 10.63 32.53 -0.08
N LYS A 430 9.68 33.46 -0.17
CA LYS A 430 8.59 33.40 -1.16
C LYS A 430 9.06 33.47 -2.60
N GLU A 431 10.37 33.64 -2.84
CA GLU A 431 11.00 33.99 -4.11
C GLU A 431 10.21 33.42 -5.28
N SER A 432 9.32 34.26 -5.79
CA SER A 432 8.76 34.08 -7.11
C SER A 432 9.97 33.96 -8.03
N CYS A 433 9.93 33.04 -8.99
CA CYS A 433 10.89 32.97 -10.10
C CYS A 433 10.82 34.25 -10.97
N LYS A 434 10.99 35.42 -10.37
CA LYS A 434 11.09 36.74 -10.98
C LYS A 434 12.46 37.25 -10.60
N SER A 435 13.38 36.94 -11.50
CA SER A 435 14.72 37.51 -11.67
C SER A 435 15.04 38.70 -10.76
N MET A 436 15.87 38.45 -9.75
CA MET A 436 16.96 39.36 -9.45
C MET A 436 18.24 38.55 -9.52
N ASN A 437 18.98 38.78 -10.60
CA ASN A 437 20.41 38.52 -10.82
C ASN A 437 21.10 37.59 -9.80
N GLY A 438 20.93 36.27 -9.95
CA GLY A 438 21.86 35.31 -9.36
C GLY A 438 21.25 34.02 -8.79
N CYS A 439 19.96 34.00 -8.42
CA CYS A 439 19.33 32.77 -7.92
C CYS A 439 18.97 31.85 -9.09
N GLN A 440 19.54 30.64 -9.07
CA GLN A 440 19.24 29.57 -10.01
C GLN A 440 17.73 29.36 -10.09
N ASN A 441 17.15 29.36 -11.30
CA ASN A 441 15.75 29.00 -11.52
C ASN A 441 15.50 27.61 -10.93
N LEU A 442 14.91 27.54 -9.73
CA LEU A 442 14.54 26.27 -9.13
C LEU A 442 13.50 25.59 -10.03
N SER A 443 13.73 24.30 -10.28
CA SER A 443 12.89 23.48 -11.14
C SER A 443 11.49 23.28 -10.56
N ILE A 444 10.45 23.36 -11.40
CA ILE A 444 9.07 22.99 -11.03
C ILE A 444 9.06 21.58 -10.41
N ALA A 445 8.44 21.42 -9.24
CA ALA A 445 8.25 20.12 -8.60
C ALA A 445 7.17 19.32 -9.35
N GLN A 446 7.54 18.18 -9.93
CA GLN A 446 6.62 17.33 -10.72
C GLN A 446 6.16 16.11 -9.94
N TYR A 447 4.90 16.12 -9.51
CA TYR A 447 4.28 15.02 -8.78
C TYR A 447 3.44 14.14 -9.71
N ASN A 448 4.12 13.29 -10.49
CA ASN A 448 3.49 12.51 -11.55
C ASN A 448 2.50 11.43 -11.07
N TYR A 449 2.66 10.92 -9.86
CA TYR A 449 1.82 9.83 -9.34
C TYR A 449 0.92 10.26 -8.18
N LEU A 450 0.96 11.54 -7.80
CA LEU A 450 0.19 12.07 -6.68
C LEU A 450 -1.27 12.14 -7.07
N ASN A 451 -2.11 11.39 -6.37
CA ASN A 451 -3.55 11.37 -6.57
C ASN A 451 -4.32 11.88 -5.34
N LYS A 452 -3.63 12.14 -4.23
CA LYS A 452 -4.20 12.75 -3.03
C LYS A 452 -3.24 13.74 -2.39
N LEU A 453 -3.69 14.99 -2.26
CA LEU A 453 -2.98 16.05 -1.55
C LEU A 453 -3.82 16.52 -0.36
N ASN A 454 -3.23 16.49 0.84
CA ASN A 454 -3.85 16.99 2.05
C ASN A 454 -3.08 18.20 2.59
N ILE A 455 -3.71 19.37 2.50
CA ILE A 455 -3.17 20.66 2.94
C ILE A 455 -4.22 21.42 3.75
N GLN A 456 -5.01 20.70 4.56
CA GLN A 456 -6.06 21.28 5.40
C GLN A 456 -5.54 22.09 6.60
N HIS A 457 -4.27 21.92 6.97
CA HIS A 457 -3.65 22.49 8.17
C HIS A 457 -2.31 23.15 7.80
N VAL A 458 -2.38 24.08 6.85
CA VAL A 458 -1.19 24.75 6.34
C VAL A 458 -1.39 26.26 6.25
N HIS A 459 -0.30 27.01 6.28
CA HIS A 459 -0.28 28.41 5.88
C HIS A 459 -0.62 28.58 4.38
N ASP A 460 -1.22 29.71 4.01
CA ASP A 460 -1.64 30.03 2.63
C ASP A 460 -0.50 29.90 1.60
N ASP A 461 0.74 30.15 2.03
CA ASP A 461 1.95 30.01 1.19
C ASP A 461 2.13 28.59 0.63
N TYR A 462 1.75 27.55 1.38
CA TYR A 462 1.84 26.17 0.90
C TYR A 462 0.70 25.84 -0.08
N ILE A 463 -0.46 26.47 0.09
CA ILE A 463 -1.53 26.34 -0.91
C ILE A 463 -1.07 26.99 -2.21
N GLU A 464 -0.45 28.17 -2.13
CA GLU A 464 0.17 28.82 -3.29
C GLU A 464 1.30 27.96 -3.91
N GLU A 465 2.14 27.33 -3.09
CA GLU A 465 3.20 26.40 -3.51
C GLU A 465 2.68 25.26 -4.41
N PHE A 466 1.55 24.66 -4.04
CA PHE A 466 0.96 23.55 -4.79
C PHE A 466 0.06 24.00 -5.94
N LEU A 467 -0.68 25.11 -5.79
CA LEU A 467 -1.62 25.56 -6.80
C LEU A 467 -0.95 26.37 -7.93
N LEU A 468 0.15 27.06 -7.67
CA LEU A 468 0.87 27.76 -8.74
C LEU A 468 1.53 26.80 -9.72
N ASN A 469 1.19 26.97 -11.00
CA ASN A 469 1.78 26.21 -12.11
C ASN A 469 3.28 26.48 -12.32
N THR A 470 3.80 27.59 -11.79
CA THR A 470 5.22 27.97 -11.82
C THR A 470 6.05 27.26 -10.76
N LYS A 471 5.41 26.64 -9.75
CA LYS A 471 6.08 25.96 -8.64
C LYS A 471 5.86 24.45 -8.69
N THR A 472 4.62 24.03 -8.95
CA THR A 472 4.24 22.62 -8.91
C THR A 472 3.51 22.20 -10.18
N TYR A 473 3.69 20.95 -10.57
CA TYR A 473 2.91 20.29 -11.62
C TYR A 473 2.34 18.96 -11.14
N PHE A 474 1.02 18.80 -11.28
CA PHE A 474 0.31 17.54 -11.06
C PHE A 474 -0.05 16.84 -12.38
N GLN A 475 -0.33 15.54 -12.32
CA GLN A 475 -1.15 14.86 -13.32
C GLN A 475 -2.65 15.04 -13.01
N ASN A 476 -3.50 14.68 -13.98
CA ASN A 476 -4.95 14.68 -13.79
C ASN A 476 -5.38 13.69 -12.70
N ASP A 477 -6.60 13.83 -12.20
CA ASP A 477 -7.24 12.92 -11.23
C ASP A 477 -6.83 13.15 -9.76
N LEU A 478 -6.35 14.36 -9.41
CA LEU A 478 -5.94 14.71 -8.05
C LEU A 478 -7.13 14.97 -7.11
N SER A 479 -7.14 14.31 -5.96
CA SER A 479 -8.04 14.62 -4.85
C SER A 479 -7.37 15.63 -3.90
N LEU A 480 -7.97 16.80 -3.72
CA LEU A 480 -7.47 17.85 -2.83
C LEU A 480 -8.33 17.96 -1.57
N ASN A 481 -7.67 17.90 -0.41
CA ASN A 481 -8.25 18.22 0.89
C ASN A 481 -7.67 19.56 1.38
N ILE A 482 -8.52 20.55 1.60
CA ILE A 482 -8.09 21.93 1.86
C ILE A 482 -9.14 22.70 2.69
N ASP A 483 -8.70 23.77 3.36
CA ASP A 483 -9.59 24.77 3.95
C ASP A 483 -10.17 25.72 2.87
N TYR A 484 -11.48 25.97 2.91
CA TYR A 484 -12.15 26.80 1.90
C TYR A 484 -11.69 28.26 1.94
N GLU A 485 -11.56 28.85 3.12
CA GLU A 485 -11.25 30.28 3.27
C GLU A 485 -9.82 30.56 2.77
N SER A 486 -8.88 29.68 3.12
CA SER A 486 -7.52 29.75 2.59
C SER A 486 -7.48 29.58 1.07
N LEU A 487 -8.28 28.64 0.52
CA LEU A 487 -8.36 28.46 -0.93
C LEU A 487 -8.92 29.70 -1.62
N GLU A 488 -9.98 30.29 -1.07
CA GLU A 488 -10.60 31.52 -1.58
C GLU A 488 -9.59 32.68 -1.59
N ARG A 489 -8.84 32.88 -0.49
CA ARG A 489 -7.79 33.91 -0.42
C ARG A 489 -6.69 33.69 -1.47
N VAL A 490 -6.14 32.48 -1.58
CA VAL A 490 -5.03 32.19 -2.51
C VAL A 490 -5.45 32.31 -3.97
N THR A 491 -6.69 31.90 -4.29
CA THR A 491 -7.26 32.02 -5.64
C THR A 491 -7.88 33.39 -5.93
N ARG A 492 -7.80 34.33 -4.99
CA ARG A 492 -8.41 35.68 -5.07
C ARG A 492 -9.90 35.60 -5.44
N ASN A 493 -10.68 34.89 -4.63
CA ASN A 493 -12.09 34.61 -4.89
C ASN A 493 -12.30 33.87 -6.23
N PHE A 494 -11.44 32.88 -6.51
CA PHE A 494 -11.52 32.06 -7.72
C PHE A 494 -11.36 32.85 -9.04
N THR A 495 -10.48 33.87 -9.06
CA THR A 495 -10.20 34.66 -10.27
C THR A 495 -8.71 34.65 -10.69
N ARG A 496 -7.86 33.86 -10.04
CA ARG A 496 -6.39 33.93 -10.19
C ARG A 496 -5.83 32.91 -11.20
N ASP A 497 -5.68 33.32 -12.46
CA ASP A 497 -5.34 32.44 -13.59
C ASP A 497 -4.09 31.55 -13.43
N ASP A 498 -3.04 31.99 -12.74
CA ASP A 498 -1.80 31.23 -12.53
C ASP A 498 -2.01 29.94 -11.71
N THR A 499 -3.01 29.93 -10.83
CA THR A 499 -3.41 28.74 -10.06
C THR A 499 -4.38 27.83 -10.82
N ARG A 500 -5.08 28.37 -11.83
CA ARG A 500 -6.15 27.68 -12.53
C ARG A 500 -5.67 26.42 -13.24
N ILE A 501 -4.45 26.41 -13.77
CA ILE A 501 -3.89 25.25 -14.50
C ILE A 501 -3.76 24.01 -13.62
N ASN A 502 -3.36 24.15 -12.35
CA ASN A 502 -3.32 22.99 -11.45
C ASN A 502 -4.72 22.68 -10.88
N CYS A 503 -5.56 23.70 -10.70
CA CYS A 503 -6.94 23.51 -10.24
C CYS A 503 -7.77 22.65 -11.22
N THR A 504 -7.59 22.79 -12.54
CA THR A 504 -8.30 21.97 -13.53
C THR A 504 -7.93 20.48 -13.49
N LYS A 505 -6.81 20.12 -12.85
CA LYS A 505 -6.38 18.72 -12.69
C LYS A 505 -7.03 18.03 -11.50
N ILE A 506 -7.74 18.78 -10.67
CA ILE A 506 -8.39 18.29 -9.46
C ILE A 506 -9.71 17.60 -9.86
N ASN A 507 -9.87 16.33 -9.50
CA ASN A 507 -11.09 15.55 -9.73
C ASN A 507 -12.06 15.58 -8.56
N LYS A 508 -11.56 15.90 -7.36
CA LYS A 508 -12.29 15.84 -6.10
C LYS A 508 -11.74 16.93 -5.21
N LEU A 509 -12.65 17.76 -4.72
CA LEU A 509 -12.32 18.83 -3.79
C LEU A 509 -13.10 18.57 -2.51
N HIS A 510 -12.37 18.44 -1.41
CA HIS A 510 -12.91 18.17 -0.09
C HIS A 510 -12.58 19.33 0.83
N PHE A 511 -13.63 19.99 1.32
CA PHE A 511 -13.47 21.07 2.30
C PHE A 511 -13.56 20.54 3.72
N PHE A 512 -12.72 21.09 4.61
CA PHE A 512 -12.80 20.84 6.04
C PHE A 512 -13.41 22.06 6.74
N GLY A 513 -14.26 21.80 7.75
CA GLY A 513 -14.92 22.84 8.53
C GLY A 513 -16.31 23.23 8.00
N LYS A 514 -17.03 24.05 8.76
CA LYS A 514 -18.28 24.69 8.32
C LYS A 514 -17.92 26.09 7.83
N THR A 515 -18.28 26.40 6.59
CA THR A 515 -18.11 27.72 6.00
C THR A 515 -19.44 28.45 6.00
N THR A 516 -19.45 29.72 6.41
CA THR A 516 -20.66 30.56 6.38
C THR A 516 -20.94 31.10 4.98
N ASP A 517 -19.89 31.31 4.17
CA ASP A 517 -19.93 32.00 2.89
C ASP A 517 -19.48 31.09 1.74
N PHE A 518 -20.06 29.88 1.67
CA PHE A 518 -19.77 28.94 0.60
C PHE A 518 -20.42 29.35 -0.72
N HIS A 519 -19.61 29.58 -1.75
CA HIS A 519 -20.06 29.95 -3.10
C HIS A 519 -19.87 28.77 -4.08
N PRO A 520 -20.79 27.79 -4.14
CA PRO A 520 -20.62 26.56 -4.92
C PRO A 520 -20.40 26.83 -6.41
N ASP A 521 -21.10 27.82 -6.99
CA ASP A 521 -21.00 28.11 -8.43
C ASP A 521 -19.61 28.59 -8.83
N ARG A 522 -19.02 29.52 -8.04
CA ARG A 522 -17.65 30.01 -8.29
C ARG A 522 -16.61 28.91 -8.17
N VAL A 523 -16.76 28.04 -7.17
CA VAL A 523 -15.89 26.88 -7.01
C VAL A 523 -16.06 25.92 -8.20
N GLN A 524 -17.31 25.63 -8.59
CA GLN A 524 -17.56 24.71 -9.70
C GLN A 524 -17.02 25.23 -11.03
N ASP A 525 -17.12 26.54 -11.30
CA ASP A 525 -16.55 27.16 -12.50
C ASP A 525 -15.01 27.11 -12.52
N TYR A 526 -14.40 27.30 -11.35
CA TYR A 526 -12.95 27.27 -11.21
C TYR A 526 -12.37 25.85 -11.26
N PHE A 527 -13.13 24.88 -10.75
CA PHE A 527 -12.81 23.46 -10.71
C PHE A 527 -13.78 22.65 -11.58
N SER A 528 -13.90 23.02 -12.85
CA SER A 528 -14.95 22.53 -13.77
C SER A 528 -15.05 21.00 -13.92
N GLY A 529 -14.00 20.24 -13.60
CA GLY A 529 -13.99 18.77 -13.62
C GLY A 529 -14.11 18.10 -12.24
N ALA A 530 -14.16 18.87 -11.15
CA ALA A 530 -14.09 18.33 -9.80
C ALA A 530 -15.46 17.96 -9.22
N LYS A 531 -15.50 16.88 -8.46
CA LYS A 531 -16.60 16.55 -7.54
C LYS A 531 -16.34 17.24 -6.21
N ILE A 532 -17.13 18.27 -5.91
CA ILE A 532 -17.04 19.03 -4.66
C ILE A 532 -17.80 18.28 -3.56
N ARG A 533 -17.19 18.15 -2.37
CA ARG A 533 -17.73 17.39 -1.23
C ARG A 533 -17.46 18.04 0.10
#